data_AF-A0A357AJN1-F1
#
_entry.id   AF-A0A357AJN1-F1
#
_cell.length_a   1.000
_cell.length_b   1.000
_cell.length_c   1.000
_cell.angle_alpha   90.00
_cell.angle_beta   90.00
_cell.angle_gamma   90.00
#
_symmetry.space_group_name_H-M   'P 1'
#
loop_
_entity.id
_entity.type
_entity.pdbx_description
1 polymer ?
#
loop_
_entity_poly.entity_id
_entity_poly.type
_entity_poly.pdbx_seq_one_letter_code
_entity_poly.pdbx_strand_id
1 'polypeptide(L)'
;MIFYFSGTGNSAWVAKQIAAGTDDIAIDIGELIKSAGTQAVPEKAERIGIVFPVYAWGAPNPVIQFAKKLKAEKDVYRFAVCTCGDEAGLSLRRFS
;
A
#
# COMPACT_ATOMS: atom_id res chain seq x y z
N MET A 1 2.05 8.40 4.94
CA MET A 1 2.40 8.03 3.54
C MET A 1 1.52 6.89 3.07
N ILE A 2 1.08 6.92 1.81
CA ILE A 2 0.21 5.89 1.22
C ILE A 2 0.95 5.19 0.08
N PHE A 3 1.35 3.94 0.27
CA PHE A 3 1.95 3.12 -0.79
C PHE A 3 0.85 2.41 -1.56
N TYR A 4 0.95 2.35 -2.89
CA TYR A 4 -0.06 1.67 -3.70
C TYR A 4 0.51 0.84 -4.83
N PHE A 5 -0.22 -0.20 -5.21
CA PHE A 5 0.00 -0.95 -6.45
C PHE A 5 -1.30 -0.93 -7.24
N SER A 6 -1.23 -0.76 -8.55
CA SER A 6 -2.42 -0.62 -9.39
C SER A 6 -2.19 -1.16 -10.80
N GLY A 7 -3.10 -2.00 -11.29
CA GLY A 7 -3.08 -2.48 -12.67
C GLY A 7 -3.85 -1.56 -13.63
N THR A 8 -5.07 -1.16 -13.25
CA THR A 8 -6.01 -0.42 -14.10
C THR A 8 -6.39 0.97 -13.57
N GLY A 9 -5.83 1.39 -12.43
CA GLY A 9 -6.01 2.74 -11.90
C GLY A 9 -6.88 2.85 -10.64
N ASN A 10 -7.74 1.87 -10.34
CA ASN A 10 -8.66 1.94 -9.19
C ASN A 10 -7.95 2.14 -7.85
N SER A 11 -6.97 1.29 -7.54
CA SER A 11 -6.17 1.39 -6.31
C SER A 11 -5.33 2.66 -6.27
N ALA A 12 -4.84 3.14 -7.42
CA ALA A 12 -4.13 4.41 -7.51
C ALA A 12 -5.03 5.59 -7.19
N TRP A 13 -6.28 5.58 -7.69
CA TRP A 13 -7.27 6.60 -7.37
C TRP A 13 -7.59 6.60 -5.88
N VAL A 14 -7.90 5.44 -5.29
CA VAL A 14 -8.16 5.30 -3.85
C VAL A 14 -6.99 5.81 -3.02
N ALA A 15 -5.76 5.42 -3.35
CA ALA A 15 -4.57 5.86 -2.64
C ALA A 15 -4.39 7.39 -2.67
N LYS A 16 -4.64 8.01 -3.83
CA LYS A 16 -4.57 9.47 -3.99
C LYS A 16 -5.66 10.19 -3.21
N GLN A 17 -6.87 9.65 -3.14
CA GLN A 17 -7.94 10.23 -2.33
C GLN A 17 -7.62 10.16 -0.83
N ILE A 18 -7.13 9.02 -0.36
CA ILE A 18 -6.72 8.85 1.04
C ILE A 18 -5.57 9.82 1.36
N ALA A 19 -4.55 9.87 0.50
CA ALA A 19 -3.41 10.77 0.67
C ALA A 19 -3.85 12.24 0.77
N ALA A 20 -4.73 12.70 -0.14
CA ALA A 20 -5.28 14.05 -0.09
C ALA A 20 -6.10 14.31 1.19
N GLY A 21 -6.85 13.33 1.68
CA GLY A 21 -7.66 13.45 2.89
C GLY A 21 -6.86 13.38 4.20
N THR A 22 -5.62 12.91 4.16
CA THR A 22 -4.76 12.76 5.36
C THR A 22 -3.49 13.61 5.31
N ASP A 23 -3.40 14.55 4.37
CA ASP A 23 -2.20 15.37 4.11
C ASP A 23 -0.92 14.52 3.95
N ASP A 24 -1.07 13.42 3.21
CA ASP A 24 -0.02 12.46 2.92
C ASP A 24 0.31 12.44 1.42
N ILE A 25 1.37 11.73 1.07
CA ILE A 25 1.74 11.46 -0.32
C ILE A 25 1.42 10.02 -0.72
N ALA A 26 0.95 9.85 -1.96
CA ALA A 26 0.71 8.54 -2.57
C ALA A 26 1.92 8.11 -3.43
N ILE A 27 2.46 6.92 -3.20
CA ILE A 27 3.68 6.42 -3.85
C ILE A 27 3.42 5.07 -4.53
N ASP A 28 3.82 4.93 -5.79
CA ASP A 28 3.66 3.71 -6.57
C ASP A 28 4.73 2.67 -6.19
N ILE A 29 4.30 1.54 -5.65
CA ILE A 29 5.15 0.38 -5.32
C ILE A 29 5.83 -0.18 -6.57
N GLY A 30 5.15 -0.17 -7.72
CA GLY A 30 5.71 -0.64 -8.99
C GLY A 30 6.90 0.20 -9.45
N GLU A 31 6.87 1.51 -9.25
CA GLU A 31 8.01 2.40 -9.53
C GLU A 31 9.18 2.15 -8.57
N LEU A 32 8.90 2.01 -7.27
CA LEU A 32 9.93 1.71 -6.26
C LEU A 32 10.66 0.38 -6.53
N ILE A 33 9.91 -0.65 -6.94
CA ILE A 33 10.50 -1.95 -7.28
C ILE A 33 11.43 -1.80 -8.50
N LYS A 34 11.02 -1.05 -9.52
CA LYS A 34 11.85 -0.82 -10.73
C LYS A 34 13.11 -0.04 -10.41
N SER A 35 13.07 0.90 -9.48
CA SER A 35 14.23 1.69 -9.07
C SER A 35 15.15 0.97 -8.06
N ALA A 36 14.91 -0.32 -7.78
CA ALA A 36 15.63 -1.12 -6.77
C ALA A 36 15.67 -0.49 -5.37
N GLY A 37 14.76 0.46 -5.10
CA GLY A 37 14.75 1.25 -3.88
C GLY A 37 13.85 0.63 -2.81
N THR A 38 14.35 0.50 -1.60
CA THR A 38 13.49 0.43 -0.41
C THR A 38 13.33 1.83 0.14
N GLN A 39 12.11 2.38 0.13
CA GLN A 39 11.83 3.65 0.78
C GLN A 39 11.90 3.46 2.30
N ALA A 40 12.80 4.16 2.98
CA ALA A 40 12.67 4.36 4.41
C ALA A 40 11.48 5.29 4.66
N VAL A 41 10.59 4.90 5.57
CA VAL A 41 9.53 5.80 6.02
C VAL A 41 10.22 6.93 6.81
N PRO A 42 9.94 8.22 6.54
CA PRO A 42 10.46 9.32 7.32
C PRO A 42 10.14 9.11 8.80
N GLU A 43 11.07 9.45 9.69
CA GLU A 43 10.90 9.31 11.15
C GLU A 43 9.63 10.02 11.67
N LYS A 44 9.18 11.07 10.98
CA LYS A 44 7.98 11.84 11.35
C LYS A 44 6.68 11.35 10.71
N ALA A 45 6.67 10.19 10.06
CA ALA A 45 5.45 9.70 9.43
C ALA A 45 4.43 9.28 10.49
N GLU A 46 3.30 9.98 10.56
CA GLU A 46 2.23 9.66 11.52
C GLU A 46 1.48 8.37 11.14
N ARG A 47 1.44 8.04 9.84
CA ARG A 47 0.71 6.88 9.32
C ARG A 47 1.33 6.26 8.07
N ILE A 48 1.06 4.98 7.88
CA ILE A 48 1.41 4.20 6.69
C ILE A 48 0.18 3.45 6.20
N GLY A 49 -0.22 3.72 4.96
CA GLY A 49 -1.25 2.96 4.26
C GLY A 49 -0.65 2.11 3.14
N ILE A 50 -1.21 0.93 2.90
CA ILE A 50 -0.93 0.11 1.72
C ILE A 50 -2.23 -0.14 0.95
N VAL A 51 -2.29 0.25 -0.32
CA VAL A 51 -3.50 0.15 -1.18
C VAL A 51 -3.23 -0.73 -2.40
N PHE A 52 -4.05 -1.74 -2.66
CA PHE A 52 -3.80 -2.70 -3.74
C PHE A 52 -5.05 -3.36 -4.31
N PRO A 53 -5.05 -3.82 -5.57
CA PRO A 53 -6.15 -4.63 -6.11
C PRO A 53 -6.11 -6.05 -5.55
N VAL A 54 -7.27 -6.68 -5.41
CA VAL A 54 -7.37 -8.12 -5.12
C VAL A 54 -6.98 -8.91 -6.37
N TYR A 55 -5.95 -9.75 -6.25
CA TYR A 55 -5.49 -10.69 -7.28
C TYR A 55 -5.71 -12.12 -6.80
N ALA A 56 -6.55 -12.88 -7.49
CA ALA A 56 -6.88 -14.26 -7.14
C ALA A 56 -7.20 -14.45 -5.64
N TRP A 57 -8.15 -13.66 -5.12
CA TRP A 57 -8.59 -13.66 -3.71
C TRP A 57 -7.51 -13.33 -2.67
N GLY A 58 -6.39 -12.75 -3.10
CA GLY A 58 -5.27 -12.37 -2.25
C GLY A 58 -4.63 -11.03 -2.61
N ALA A 59 -3.69 -10.61 -1.78
CA ALA A 59 -2.83 -9.48 -2.10
C ALA A 59 -1.81 -9.84 -3.19
N PRO A 60 -1.50 -8.93 -4.14
CA PRO A 60 -0.50 -9.17 -5.16
C PRO A 60 0.88 -9.46 -4.55
N ASN A 61 1.62 -10.41 -5.11
CA ASN A 61 2.96 -10.78 -4.64
C ASN A 61 3.92 -9.57 -4.53
N PRO A 62 3.99 -8.62 -5.49
CA PRO A 62 4.83 -7.42 -5.34
C PRO A 62 4.53 -6.62 -4.08
N VAL A 63 3.25 -6.49 -3.71
CA VAL A 63 2.81 -5.77 -2.51
C VAL A 63 3.23 -6.49 -1.24
N ILE A 64 3.07 -7.82 -1.19
CA ILE A 64 3.49 -8.64 -0.04
C ILE A 64 5.01 -8.51 0.17
N GLN A 65 5.80 -8.60 -0.91
CA GLN A 65 7.26 -8.50 -0.82
C GLN A 65 7.71 -7.09 -0.42
N PHE A 66 7.03 -6.05 -0.90
CA PHE A 66 7.25 -4.68 -0.47
C PHE A 66 6.95 -4.51 1.02
N ALA A 67 5.78 -4.94 1.49
CA ALA A 67 5.35 -4.81 2.88
C ALA A 67 6.33 -5.47 3.86
N LYS A 68 6.90 -6.64 3.51
CA LYS A 68 7.91 -7.33 4.31
C LYS A 68 9.22 -6.55 4.47
N LYS A 69 9.57 -5.72 3.50
CA LYS A 69 10.81 -4.93 3.48
C LYS A 69 10.62 -3.53 4.06
N LEU A 70 9.38 -3.09 4.24
CA LEU A 70 9.06 -1.76 4.72
C LEU A 70 9.48 -1.61 6.18
N LYS A 71 10.41 -0.69 6.43
CA LYS A 71 10.86 -0.33 7.78
C LYS A 71 10.07 0.88 8.27
N ALA A 72 9.44 0.74 9.43
CA ALA A 72 8.64 1.78 10.05
C ALA A 72 8.78 1.70 11.57
N GLU A 73 8.75 2.85 12.25
CA GLU A 73 8.79 2.91 13.71
C GLU A 73 7.58 2.24 14.35
N LYS A 74 7.70 1.79 15.59
CA LYS A 74 6.68 0.97 16.26
C LYS A 74 5.34 1.72 16.37
N ASP A 75 5.39 3.02 16.63
CA ASP A 75 4.21 3.82 17.00
C ASP A 75 3.46 4.45 15.82
N VAL A 76 3.91 4.18 14.58
CA VAL A 76 3.24 4.64 13.37
C VAL A 76 1.93 3.88 13.17
N TYR A 77 0.83 4.62 12.94
CA TYR A 77 -0.46 4.01 12.60
C TYR A 77 -0.37 3.30 11.24
N ARG A 78 -0.81 2.05 11.16
CA ARG A 78 -0.72 1.23 9.95
C ARG A 78 -2.09 0.76 9.51
N PHE A 79 -2.35 0.81 8.21
CA PHE A 79 -3.59 0.29 7.64
C PHE A 79 -3.37 -0.27 6.22
N ALA A 80 -4.32 -1.09 5.77
CA ALA A 80 -4.35 -1.64 4.43
C ALA A 80 -5.75 -1.49 3.82
N VAL A 81 -5.81 -1.20 2.53
CA VAL A 81 -7.06 -1.11 1.74
C VAL A 81 -6.90 -1.97 0.50
N CYS A 82 -7.91 -2.77 0.17
CA CYS A 82 -7.94 -3.48 -1.09
C CYS A 82 -9.14 -3.07 -1.94
N THR A 83 -8.93 -2.94 -3.25
CA THR A 83 -10.02 -2.75 -4.22
C THR A 83 -10.35 -4.09 -4.86
N CYS A 84 -11.63 -4.37 -5.04
CA CYS A 84 -12.12 -5.60 -5.67
C CYS A 84 -13.27 -5.27 -6.63
N GLY A 85 -13.45 -6.12 -7.64
CA GLY A 85 -14.63 -6.06 -8.50
C GLY A 85 -15.85 -6.75 -7.88
N ASP A 86 -15.62 -7.85 -7.16
CA ASP A 86 -16.66 -8.66 -6.52
C ASP A 86 -16.40 -8.76 -5.00
N GLU A 87 -15.45 -9.61 -4.58
CA GLU A 87 -15.13 -9.80 -3.16
C GLU A 87 -13.66 -9.55 -2.79
N ALA A 88 -13.44 -9.24 -1.52
CA ALA A 88 -12.10 -9.02 -0.95
C ALA A 88 -11.32 -10.34 -0.74
N GLY A 89 -12.00 -11.48 -0.68
CA GLY A 89 -11.39 -12.78 -0.34
C GLY A 89 -10.59 -12.71 0.97
N LEU A 90 -9.37 -13.24 0.96
CA LEU A 90 -8.45 -13.26 2.12
C LEU A 90 -7.33 -12.22 2.00
N SER A 91 -7.54 -11.19 1.18
CA SER A 91 -6.51 -10.24 0.76
C SER A 91 -5.85 -9.49 1.90
N LEU A 92 -6.61 -9.16 2.96
CA LEU A 92 -6.12 -8.43 4.12
C LEU A 92 -5.52 -9.33 5.21
N ARG A 93 -5.68 -10.66 5.15
CA ARG A 93 -5.23 -11.60 6.20
C ARG A 93 -3.71 -11.56 6.44
N ARG A 94 -2.92 -11.10 5.47
CA ARG A 94 -1.45 -10.94 5.63
C ARG A 94 -1.04 -9.60 6.22
N PHE A 95 -2.01 -8.73 6.53
CA PHE A 95 -1.80 -7.37 7.03
C PHE A 95 -2.47 -7.14 8.41
N SER A 96 -3.00 -8.20 9.02
CA SER A 96 -3.55 -8.23 10.39
C SER A 96 -2.49 -8.63 11.41
#